data_AF-A0A8J6BDX7-F1
#
_entry.id   AF-A0A8J6BDX7-F1
#
_cell.length_a   1.000
_cell.length_b   1.000
_cell.length_c   1.000
_cell.angle_alpha   90.00
_cell.angle_beta   90.00
_cell.angle_gamma   90.00
#
_symmetry.space_group_name_H-M   'P 1'
#
loop_
_entity.id
_entity.type
_entity.pdbx_description
1 polymer ?
#
loop_
_entity_poly.entity_id
_entity_poly.type
_entity_poly.pdbx_seq_one_letter_code
_entity_poly.pdbx_strand_id
1 'polypeptide(L)'
;MCRALSSALTDKCVTSCLDDGARQTHSRTSAAIVTVCQELSQLLPALRSAGTFSGQRGVLGRCVASLQLCDLWLRSRSQVYASSGSLSHLLLISHGDLPVIKEQIRGVASAADHVEWCPVSRRLWIRLQNTAESLEDAALCLPRLLGAVCARRTQDIFRHMMPVGRHWRGKVESGPDLVPSEYARAAVNAVLVPLLQAVGALSPEEQVPALSATVGVFMEAWMEHILREKLRFSLQGALQLRCDFESVRELLKSQECGVSPEVVQATLSLPVFQQADNAIVCLLQQPSRKAYLQSRGCSVFCCPPLCRTTVESVSDSLQSLDSLGRRLWSHSYPAHGPRHSHDSYLPHNQRQWLSLRLHKSWTGLS
;
A
#
# COMPACT_ATOMS: atom_id res chain seq x y z
N MET A 1 -6.34 29.46 -17.55
CA MET A 1 -6.07 28.34 -18.50
C MET A 1 -4.68 28.40 -19.12
N CYS A 2 -4.28 29.47 -19.83
CA CYS A 2 -2.94 29.54 -20.46
C CYS A 2 -1.79 29.33 -19.45
N ARG A 3 -1.91 29.87 -18.24
CA ARG A 3 -0.96 29.60 -17.14
C ARG A 3 -0.92 28.12 -16.75
N ALA A 4 -2.07 27.44 -16.63
CA ALA A 4 -2.12 26.01 -16.31
C ALA A 4 -1.44 25.16 -17.40
N LEU A 5 -1.69 25.48 -18.68
CA LEU A 5 -1.06 24.80 -19.82
C LEU A 5 0.45 25.06 -19.89
N SER A 6 0.88 26.30 -19.64
CA SER A 6 2.30 26.66 -19.58
C SER A 6 3.00 25.95 -18.42
N SER A 7 2.41 25.98 -17.22
CA SER A 7 2.90 25.23 -16.07
C SER A 7 3.00 23.76 -16.40
N ALA A 8 1.96 23.19 -17.03
CA ALA A 8 1.90 21.77 -17.36
C ALA A 8 3.07 21.30 -18.23
N LEU A 9 3.70 22.15 -19.03
CA LEU A 9 4.88 21.76 -19.83
C LEU A 9 6.14 21.60 -18.96
N THR A 10 6.24 22.38 -17.89
CA THR A 10 7.42 22.45 -17.01
C THR A 10 7.22 21.73 -15.68
N ASP A 11 5.97 21.39 -15.33
CA ASP A 11 5.61 20.87 -14.03
C ASP A 11 5.97 19.38 -13.90
N LYS A 12 6.69 19.07 -12.83
CA LYS A 12 7.07 17.71 -12.43
C LYS A 12 6.24 17.23 -11.23
N CYS A 13 5.06 17.81 -11.00
CA CYS A 13 4.24 17.51 -9.82
C CYS A 13 5.00 17.69 -8.50
N VAL A 14 6.00 18.58 -8.47
CA VAL A 14 6.81 18.85 -7.27
C VAL A 14 6.14 19.97 -6.48
N THR A 15 6.00 19.75 -5.18
CA THR A 15 5.50 20.74 -4.24
C THR A 15 6.49 21.90 -4.13
N SER A 16 6.05 23.11 -4.48
CA SER A 16 6.85 24.32 -4.26
C SER A 16 6.62 24.85 -2.85
N CYS A 17 7.72 25.13 -2.12
CA CYS A 17 7.66 26.10 -1.03
C CYS A 17 7.33 27.46 -1.64
N LEU A 18 6.21 28.05 -1.24
CA LEU A 18 6.00 29.48 -1.43
C LEU A 18 6.80 30.23 -0.36
N ASP A 19 7.24 31.44 -0.68
CA ASP A 19 8.05 32.33 0.19
C ASP A 19 7.38 32.70 1.54
N ASP A 20 6.14 32.26 1.77
CA ASP A 20 5.30 32.58 2.94
C ASP A 20 5.13 31.40 3.92
N GLY A 21 6.02 30.40 3.87
CA GLY A 21 6.03 29.27 4.82
C GLY A 21 4.92 28.22 4.63
N ALA A 22 3.90 28.50 3.81
CA ALA A 22 2.88 27.53 3.42
C ALA A 22 3.42 26.58 2.32
N ARG A 23 3.63 25.31 2.67
CA ARG A 23 3.92 24.26 1.68
C ARG A 23 2.67 24.00 0.85
N GLN A 24 2.72 24.27 -0.47
CA GLN A 24 1.70 23.78 -1.38
C GLN A 24 1.85 22.26 -1.49
N THR A 25 0.78 21.52 -1.17
CA THR A 25 0.75 20.04 -1.22
C THR A 25 0.45 19.49 -2.62
N HIS A 26 0.27 20.37 -3.61
CA HIS A 26 -0.12 20.04 -4.97
C HIS A 26 0.73 20.83 -5.98
N SER A 27 0.72 20.36 -7.23
CA SER A 27 1.52 20.89 -8.33
C SER A 27 1.08 22.29 -8.77
N ARG A 28 1.96 23.02 -9.47
CA ARG A 28 1.65 24.36 -10.01
C ARG A 28 0.52 24.30 -11.03
N THR A 29 0.45 23.23 -11.80
CA THR A 29 -0.65 22.99 -12.72
C THR A 29 -1.94 22.72 -11.99
N SER A 30 -1.93 21.88 -10.94
CA SER A 30 -3.09 21.65 -10.09
C SER A 30 -3.58 22.96 -9.46
N ALA A 31 -2.69 23.79 -8.92
CA ALA A 31 -3.04 25.09 -8.35
C ALA A 31 -3.74 26.00 -9.37
N ALA A 32 -3.20 26.08 -10.59
CA ALA A 32 -3.79 26.87 -11.67
C ALA A 32 -5.14 26.30 -12.15
N ILE A 33 -5.32 24.98 -12.13
CA ILE A 33 -6.60 24.31 -12.41
C ILE A 33 -7.63 24.69 -11.32
N VAL A 34 -7.24 24.58 -10.05
CA VAL A 34 -8.08 24.90 -8.90
C VAL A 34 -8.59 26.32 -8.98
N THR A 35 -7.71 27.31 -9.21
CA THR A 35 -8.12 28.71 -9.38
C THR A 35 -9.16 28.85 -10.50
N VAL A 36 -8.94 28.22 -11.66
CA VAL A 36 -9.91 28.30 -12.77
C VAL A 36 -11.26 27.69 -12.38
N CYS A 37 -11.29 26.54 -11.71
CA CYS A 37 -12.53 25.90 -11.30
C CYS A 37 -13.27 26.70 -10.21
N GLN A 38 -12.55 27.36 -9.29
CA GLN A 38 -13.15 28.22 -8.27
C GLN A 38 -13.84 29.43 -8.91
N GLU A 39 -13.16 30.13 -9.81
CA GLU A 39 -13.73 31.28 -10.54
C GLU A 39 -14.98 30.86 -11.34
N LEU A 40 -14.92 29.71 -12.02
CA LEU A 40 -16.06 29.19 -12.77
C LEU A 40 -17.24 28.83 -11.85
N SER A 41 -16.96 28.22 -10.70
CA SER A 41 -17.98 27.88 -9.69
C SER A 41 -18.66 29.14 -9.13
N GLN A 42 -17.93 30.23 -8.95
CA GLN A 42 -18.49 31.50 -8.48
C GLN A 42 -19.34 32.22 -9.54
N LEU A 43 -18.98 32.07 -10.82
CA LEU A 43 -19.73 32.67 -11.94
C LEU A 43 -21.05 31.95 -12.24
N LEU A 44 -21.16 30.66 -11.95
CA LEU A 44 -22.34 29.84 -12.25
C LEU A 44 -23.62 30.32 -11.52
N PRO A 45 -23.61 30.64 -10.20
CA PRO A 45 -24.76 31.21 -9.51
C PRO A 45 -25.24 32.55 -10.08
N ALA A 46 -24.32 33.40 -10.54
CA ALA A 46 -24.65 34.71 -11.13
C ALA A 46 -25.44 34.60 -12.44
N LEU A 47 -25.39 33.44 -13.11
CA LEU A 47 -26.17 33.18 -14.32
C LEU A 47 -27.64 32.86 -14.05
N ARG A 48 -28.03 32.65 -12.78
CA ARG A 48 -29.44 32.50 -12.39
C ARG A 48 -30.18 33.83 -12.44
N SER A 49 -29.50 34.93 -12.11
CA SER A 49 -30.10 36.27 -12.05
C SER A 49 -29.97 37.05 -13.36
N ALA A 50 -28.94 36.77 -14.17
CA ALA A 50 -28.71 37.44 -15.44
C ALA A 50 -29.30 36.61 -16.60
N GLY A 51 -30.55 36.87 -16.99
CA GLY A 51 -31.32 36.14 -18.02
C GLY A 51 -30.80 36.20 -19.47
N THR A 52 -29.48 36.29 -19.71
CA THR A 52 -28.90 36.31 -21.05
C THR A 52 -28.38 34.93 -21.47
N PHE A 53 -29.10 34.29 -22.41
CA PHE A 53 -28.78 32.95 -22.92
C PHE A 53 -27.37 32.82 -23.54
N SER A 54 -26.83 33.91 -24.11
CA SER A 54 -25.47 33.94 -24.68
C SER A 54 -24.38 33.84 -23.60
N GLY A 55 -24.58 34.48 -22.45
CA GLY A 55 -23.68 34.42 -21.30
C GLY A 55 -23.62 33.02 -20.67
N GLN A 56 -24.80 32.40 -20.49
CA GLN A 56 -24.92 31.03 -19.96
C GLN A 56 -24.15 30.01 -20.80
N ARG A 57 -24.32 30.05 -22.13
CA ARG A 57 -23.61 29.14 -23.05
C ARG A 57 -22.09 29.35 -23.00
N GLY A 58 -21.64 30.59 -22.90
CA GLY A 58 -20.22 30.93 -22.85
C GLY A 58 -19.53 30.39 -21.59
N VAL A 59 -20.12 30.62 -20.41
CA VAL A 59 -19.59 30.13 -19.13
C VAL A 59 -19.61 28.61 -19.10
N LEU A 60 -20.72 27.98 -19.47
CA LEU A 60 -20.83 26.51 -19.47
C LEU A 60 -19.84 25.87 -20.45
N GLY A 61 -19.62 26.47 -21.62
CA GLY A 61 -18.60 26.05 -22.57
C GLY A 61 -17.18 26.12 -21.99
N ARG A 62 -16.87 27.16 -21.19
CA ARG A 62 -15.60 27.28 -20.46
C ARG A 62 -15.46 26.24 -19.36
N CYS A 63 -16.54 25.92 -18.64
CA CYS A 63 -16.54 24.83 -17.65
C CYS A 63 -16.20 23.50 -18.31
N VAL A 64 -16.91 23.14 -19.39
CA VAL A 64 -16.63 21.90 -20.14
C VAL A 64 -15.19 21.85 -20.63
N ALA A 65 -14.71 22.91 -21.29
CA ALA A 65 -13.34 22.95 -21.79
C ALA A 65 -12.30 22.83 -20.67
N SER A 66 -12.56 23.45 -19.51
CA SER A 66 -11.64 23.41 -18.37
C SER A 66 -11.56 22.01 -17.78
N LEU A 67 -12.71 21.36 -17.52
CA LEU A 67 -12.76 20.00 -17.00
C LEU A 67 -12.12 19.00 -17.97
N GLN A 68 -12.36 19.14 -19.28
CA GLN A 68 -11.73 18.28 -20.29
C GLN A 68 -10.21 18.42 -20.33
N LEU A 69 -9.70 19.64 -20.16
CA LEU A 69 -8.26 19.87 -20.07
C LEU A 69 -7.66 19.28 -18.79
N CYS A 70 -8.37 19.33 -17.67
CA CYS A 70 -7.94 18.69 -16.42
C CYS A 70 -7.83 17.17 -16.59
N ASP A 71 -8.86 16.58 -17.19
CA ASP A 71 -8.94 15.15 -17.47
C ASP A 71 -7.82 14.67 -18.40
N LEU A 72 -7.61 15.38 -19.51
CA LEU A 72 -6.52 15.10 -20.43
C LEU A 72 -5.14 15.24 -19.76
N TRP A 73 -4.96 16.27 -18.93
CA TRP A 73 -3.70 16.48 -18.21
C TRP A 73 -3.44 15.35 -17.20
N LEU A 74 -4.43 14.96 -16.38
CA LEU A 74 -4.30 13.87 -15.42
C LEU A 74 -3.93 12.55 -16.10
N ARG A 75 -4.61 12.21 -17.20
CA ARG A 75 -4.35 10.97 -17.96
C ARG A 75 -3.00 10.97 -18.65
N SER A 76 -2.64 12.07 -19.32
CA SER A 76 -1.35 12.16 -20.00
C SER A 76 -0.18 12.09 -19.01
N ARG A 77 -0.26 12.81 -17.88
CA ARG A 77 0.81 12.82 -16.87
C ARG A 77 0.94 11.49 -16.15
N SER A 78 -0.18 10.88 -15.75
CA SER A 78 -0.14 9.54 -15.14
C SER A 78 0.45 8.50 -16.09
N GLN A 79 0.14 8.55 -17.39
CA GLN A 79 0.75 7.67 -18.38
C GLN A 79 2.26 7.89 -18.52
N VAL A 80 2.73 9.15 -18.52
CA VAL A 80 4.17 9.47 -18.56
C VAL A 80 4.89 8.96 -17.32
N TYR A 81 4.31 9.13 -16.13
CA TYR A 81 4.93 8.65 -14.90
C TYR A 81 4.87 7.12 -14.76
N ALA A 82 3.81 6.49 -15.24
CA ALA A 82 3.70 5.04 -15.30
C ALA A 82 4.72 4.41 -16.26
N SER A 83 4.88 4.99 -17.46
CA SER A 83 5.86 4.50 -18.44
C SER A 83 7.31 4.71 -18.00
N SER A 84 7.61 5.81 -17.30
CA SER A 84 8.93 6.05 -16.70
C SER A 84 9.17 5.30 -15.38
N GLY A 85 8.15 4.65 -14.81
CA GLY A 85 8.25 3.94 -13.53
C GLY A 85 8.46 4.86 -12.33
N SER A 86 8.10 6.14 -12.45
CA SER A 86 8.32 7.15 -11.41
C SER A 86 7.22 7.09 -10.34
N LEU A 87 7.45 6.27 -9.32
CA LEU A 87 6.50 6.03 -8.24
C LEU A 87 6.17 7.30 -7.43
N SER A 88 7.16 8.11 -7.09
CA SER A 88 6.96 9.36 -6.35
C SER A 88 6.03 10.32 -7.11
N HIS A 89 6.22 10.49 -8.42
CA HIS A 89 5.39 11.38 -9.23
C HIS A 89 3.98 10.82 -9.42
N LEU A 90 3.84 9.51 -9.60
CA LEU A 90 2.53 8.85 -9.63
C LEU A 90 1.77 9.01 -8.32
N LEU A 91 2.46 8.92 -7.18
CA LEU A 91 1.86 9.12 -5.87
C LEU A 91 1.39 10.56 -5.68
N LEU A 92 2.22 11.55 -6.05
CA LEU A 92 1.86 12.96 -5.93
C LEU A 92 0.68 13.33 -6.83
N ILE A 93 0.58 12.79 -8.05
CA ILE A 93 -0.59 13.05 -8.89
C ILE A 93 -1.85 12.33 -8.38
N SER A 94 -1.72 11.11 -7.83
CA SER A 94 -2.88 10.31 -7.41
C SER A 94 -3.44 10.72 -6.03
N HIS A 95 -2.58 11.12 -5.10
CA HIS A 95 -2.94 11.47 -3.72
C HIS A 95 -2.71 12.95 -3.37
N GLY A 96 -2.01 13.71 -4.22
CA GLY A 96 -1.84 15.16 -4.03
C GLY A 96 -2.77 15.96 -4.93
N ASP A 97 -2.58 15.85 -6.25
CA ASP A 97 -3.32 16.68 -7.21
C ASP A 97 -4.78 16.24 -7.41
N LEU A 98 -5.00 14.93 -7.56
CA LEU A 98 -6.30 14.36 -7.88
C LEU A 98 -7.39 14.65 -6.84
N PRO A 99 -7.17 14.52 -5.50
CA PRO A 99 -8.20 14.84 -4.51
C PRO A 99 -8.66 16.30 -4.58
N VAL A 100 -7.72 17.23 -4.77
CA VAL A 100 -8.02 18.66 -4.86
C VAL A 100 -8.80 18.97 -6.14
N ILE A 101 -8.36 18.42 -7.28
CA ILE A 101 -9.03 18.59 -8.57
C ILE A 101 -10.45 18.01 -8.51
N LYS A 102 -10.62 16.83 -7.92
CA LYS A 102 -11.91 16.16 -7.73
C LYS A 102 -12.90 17.03 -6.96
N GLU A 103 -12.47 17.62 -5.85
CA GLU A 103 -13.33 18.50 -5.06
C GLU A 103 -13.78 19.73 -5.85
N GLN A 104 -12.87 20.33 -6.62
CA GLN A 104 -13.22 21.48 -7.46
C GLN A 104 -14.21 21.14 -8.58
N ILE A 105 -14.09 19.95 -9.17
CA ILE A 105 -15.01 19.48 -10.22
C ILE A 105 -16.42 19.29 -9.65
N ARG A 106 -16.54 18.72 -8.44
CA ARG A 106 -17.83 18.60 -7.73
C ARG A 106 -18.44 19.96 -7.45
N GLY A 107 -17.63 20.94 -7.06
CA GLY A 107 -18.06 22.33 -6.90
C GLY A 107 -18.65 22.91 -8.19
N VAL A 108 -17.96 22.73 -9.32
CA VAL A 108 -18.44 23.22 -10.62
C VAL A 108 -19.73 22.51 -11.06
N ALA A 109 -19.80 21.18 -10.90
CA ALA A 109 -20.96 20.38 -11.28
C ALA A 109 -22.20 20.74 -10.44
N SER A 110 -22.06 20.79 -9.12
CA SER A 110 -23.14 21.15 -8.20
C SER A 110 -23.63 22.59 -8.41
N ALA A 111 -22.73 23.55 -8.66
CA ALA A 111 -23.12 24.92 -8.95
C ALA A 111 -23.96 25.02 -10.23
N ALA A 112 -23.67 24.17 -11.23
CA ALA A 112 -24.36 24.11 -12.50
C ALA A 112 -25.68 23.30 -12.48
N ASP A 113 -25.85 22.35 -11.56
CA ASP A 113 -27.11 21.60 -11.37
C ASP A 113 -28.31 22.50 -11.09
N HIS A 114 -28.05 23.60 -10.40
CA HIS A 114 -29.07 24.53 -9.94
C HIS A 114 -29.40 25.66 -10.94
N VAL A 115 -28.92 25.58 -12.18
CA VAL A 115 -29.18 26.57 -13.24
C VAL A 115 -30.14 25.97 -14.26
N GLU A 116 -31.18 26.71 -14.63
CA GLU A 116 -32.08 26.29 -15.70
C GLU A 116 -31.44 26.52 -17.08
N TRP A 117 -31.14 25.42 -17.78
CA TRP A 117 -30.44 25.47 -19.06
C TRP A 117 -31.40 25.44 -20.25
N CYS A 118 -31.23 26.38 -21.19
CA CYS A 118 -31.92 26.31 -22.48
C CYS A 118 -31.51 25.05 -23.29
N PRO A 119 -32.27 24.60 -24.30
CA PRO A 119 -32.01 23.35 -25.01
C PRO A 119 -30.61 23.21 -25.61
N VAL A 120 -30.02 24.32 -26.08
CA VAL A 120 -28.66 24.34 -26.63
C VAL A 120 -27.61 24.19 -25.51
N SER A 121 -27.79 24.90 -24.39
CA SER A 121 -26.92 24.81 -23.21
C SER A 121 -27.06 23.46 -22.52
N ARG A 122 -28.22 22.80 -22.60
CA ARG A 122 -28.47 21.47 -22.03
C ARG A 122 -27.51 20.41 -22.59
N ARG A 123 -27.12 20.50 -23.87
CA ARG A 123 -26.12 19.58 -24.45
C ARG A 123 -24.73 19.78 -23.84
N LEU A 124 -24.34 21.03 -23.58
CA LEU A 124 -23.06 21.34 -22.92
C LEU A 124 -23.09 20.90 -21.46
N TRP A 125 -24.24 21.03 -20.81
CA TRP A 125 -24.45 20.57 -19.44
C TRP A 125 -24.28 19.05 -19.31
N ILE A 126 -24.95 18.26 -20.16
CA ILE A 126 -24.74 16.80 -20.21
C ILE A 126 -23.27 16.46 -20.45
N ARG A 127 -22.58 17.22 -21.32
CA ARG A 127 -21.15 17.02 -21.57
C ARG A 127 -20.29 17.35 -20.35
N LEU A 128 -20.69 18.33 -19.55
CA LEU A 128 -20.04 18.67 -18.28
C LEU A 128 -20.20 17.51 -17.29
N GLN A 129 -21.43 17.00 -17.13
CA GLN A 129 -21.71 15.84 -16.25
C GLN A 129 -20.87 14.63 -16.66
N ASN A 130 -20.90 14.23 -17.94
CA ASN A 130 -20.10 13.11 -18.43
C ASN A 130 -18.60 13.30 -18.20
N THR A 131 -18.10 14.54 -18.30
CA THR A 131 -16.67 14.83 -18.05
C THR A 131 -16.35 14.73 -16.56
N ALA A 132 -17.25 15.21 -15.69
CA ALA A 132 -17.11 15.09 -14.25
C ALA A 132 -17.12 13.61 -13.80
N GLU A 133 -18.04 12.81 -14.34
CA GLU A 133 -18.08 11.35 -14.11
C GLU A 133 -16.78 10.67 -14.56
N SER A 134 -16.27 11.02 -15.75
CA SER A 134 -15.01 10.48 -16.27
C SER A 134 -13.79 10.81 -15.39
N LEU A 135 -13.82 11.95 -14.70
CA LEU A 135 -12.81 12.37 -13.73
C LEU A 135 -12.96 11.65 -12.38
N GLU A 136 -14.19 11.34 -11.95
CA GLU A 136 -14.44 10.47 -10.80
C GLU A 136 -13.92 9.05 -11.04
N ASP A 137 -14.10 8.52 -12.25
CA ASP A 137 -13.51 7.23 -12.63
C ASP A 137 -11.98 7.27 -12.56
N ALA A 138 -11.36 8.36 -13.00
CA ALA A 138 -9.91 8.56 -12.87
C ALA A 138 -9.46 8.53 -11.39
N ALA A 139 -10.30 9.02 -10.47
CA ALA A 139 -10.03 8.97 -9.03
C ALA A 139 -9.97 7.54 -8.46
N LEU A 140 -10.68 6.60 -9.10
CA LEU A 140 -10.62 5.18 -8.74
C LEU A 140 -9.48 4.45 -9.46
N CYS A 141 -9.14 4.86 -10.68
CA CYS A 141 -8.14 4.20 -11.50
C CYS A 141 -6.69 4.58 -11.14
N LEU A 142 -6.41 5.84 -10.83
CA LEU A 142 -5.04 6.32 -10.63
C LEU A 142 -4.33 5.67 -9.42
N PRO A 143 -4.94 5.54 -8.23
CA PRO A 143 -4.34 4.82 -7.12
C PRO A 143 -4.07 3.34 -7.44
N ARG A 144 -4.94 2.70 -8.24
CA ARG A 144 -4.74 1.32 -8.71
C ARG A 144 -3.56 1.21 -9.68
N LEU A 145 -3.40 2.19 -10.57
CA LEU A 145 -2.25 2.28 -11.45
C LEU A 145 -0.94 2.44 -10.66
N LEU A 146 -0.93 3.31 -9.65
CA LEU A 146 0.20 3.44 -8.72
C LEU A 146 0.54 2.09 -8.08
N GLY A 147 -0.46 1.39 -7.54
CA GLY A 147 -0.30 0.06 -6.99
C GLY A 147 0.29 -0.92 -8.01
N ALA A 148 -0.24 -0.98 -9.23
CA ALA A 148 0.26 -1.88 -10.27
C ALA A 148 1.72 -1.60 -10.66
N VAL A 149 2.12 -0.33 -10.76
CA VAL A 149 3.51 0.06 -11.05
C VAL A 149 4.43 -0.24 -9.85
N CYS A 150 3.96 0.00 -8.62
CA CYS A 150 4.68 -0.34 -7.39
C CYS A 150 4.92 -1.85 -7.28
N ALA A 151 3.88 -2.66 -7.49
CA ALA A 151 3.96 -4.11 -7.49
C ALA A 151 4.98 -4.60 -8.52
N ARG A 152 4.88 -4.11 -9.76
CA ARG A 152 5.80 -4.51 -10.84
C ARG A 152 7.25 -4.19 -10.49
N ARG A 153 7.54 -2.96 -10.05
CA ARG A 153 8.90 -2.55 -9.68
C ARG A 153 9.46 -3.36 -8.52
N THR A 154 8.62 -3.63 -7.52
CA THR A 154 8.97 -4.46 -6.35
C THR A 154 9.25 -5.90 -6.77
N GLN A 155 8.39 -6.50 -7.59
CA GLN A 155 8.59 -7.85 -8.13
C GLN A 155 9.86 -7.94 -8.97
N ASP A 156 10.15 -6.95 -9.81
CA ASP A 156 11.36 -6.92 -10.62
C ASP A 156 12.60 -6.85 -9.75
N ILE A 157 12.61 -6.02 -8.70
CA ILE A 157 13.71 -6.00 -7.72
C ILE A 157 13.93 -7.39 -7.11
N PHE A 158 12.88 -8.04 -6.61
CA PHE A 158 13.05 -9.35 -5.98
C PHE A 158 13.46 -10.44 -6.98
N ARG A 159 12.99 -10.40 -8.22
CA ARG A 159 13.45 -11.31 -9.29
C ARG A 159 14.95 -11.24 -9.53
N HIS A 160 15.56 -10.06 -9.41
CA HIS A 160 16.98 -9.88 -9.71
C HIS A 160 17.88 -9.99 -8.48
N MET A 161 17.38 -9.58 -7.30
CA MET A 161 18.22 -9.43 -6.11
C MET A 161 17.91 -10.41 -4.99
N MET A 162 16.69 -10.96 -4.91
CA MET A 162 16.34 -11.84 -3.81
C MET A 162 17.16 -13.13 -3.93
N PRO A 163 17.96 -13.49 -2.91
CA PRO A 163 18.85 -14.63 -3.00
C PRO A 163 18.03 -15.91 -3.12
N VAL A 164 18.62 -16.93 -3.72
CA VAL A 164 18.01 -18.27 -3.81
C VAL A 164 18.90 -19.30 -3.14
N GLY A 165 18.27 -20.35 -2.64
CA GLY A 165 18.97 -21.54 -2.20
C GLY A 165 19.73 -21.43 -0.89
N ARG A 166 21.07 -21.36 -0.93
CA ARG A 166 21.90 -21.50 0.29
C ARG A 166 21.62 -20.44 1.34
N HIS A 167 21.33 -19.20 0.93
CA HIS A 167 20.97 -18.12 1.85
C HIS A 167 19.79 -18.50 2.75
N TRP A 168 18.73 -19.08 2.18
CA TRP A 168 17.53 -19.51 2.93
C TRP A 168 17.67 -20.88 3.59
N ARG A 169 18.54 -21.73 3.06
CA ARG A 169 18.73 -23.12 3.51
C ARG A 169 19.94 -23.32 4.44
N GLY A 170 20.66 -22.25 4.73
CA GLY A 170 21.89 -22.26 5.53
C GLY A 170 21.70 -22.90 6.90
N LYS A 171 22.80 -23.43 7.44
CA LYS A 171 22.87 -23.87 8.84
C LYS A 171 22.96 -22.64 9.74
N VAL A 172 22.61 -22.82 11.01
CA VAL A 172 22.75 -21.78 12.03
C VAL A 172 24.23 -21.45 12.18
N GLU A 173 24.70 -20.41 11.50
CA GLU A 173 25.93 -19.73 11.87
C GLU A 173 25.56 -18.80 13.01
N SER A 174 26.04 -19.13 14.21
CA SER A 174 25.83 -18.37 15.43
C SER A 174 26.56 -17.03 15.32
N GLY A 175 25.87 -16.02 14.77
CA GLY A 175 26.24 -14.61 14.84
C GLY A 175 25.30 -13.86 15.80
N PRO A 176 25.78 -12.89 16.60
CA PRO A 176 25.00 -12.32 17.69
C PRO A 176 23.85 -11.39 17.25
N ASP A 177 23.89 -10.80 16.04
CA ASP A 177 22.88 -9.84 15.58
C ASP A 177 22.47 -10.14 14.13
N LEU A 178 21.20 -10.51 13.94
CA LEU A 178 20.62 -10.60 12.59
C LEU A 178 20.41 -9.17 12.07
N VAL A 179 21.03 -8.86 10.94
CA VAL A 179 20.87 -7.58 10.23
C VAL A 179 20.05 -7.85 8.94
N PRO A 180 19.22 -6.89 8.48
CA PRO A 180 18.50 -7.06 7.22
C PRO A 180 19.43 -7.35 6.05
N SER A 181 19.06 -8.33 5.24
CA SER A 181 19.81 -8.74 4.06
C SER A 181 19.97 -7.60 3.05
N GLU A 182 21.04 -7.63 2.27
CA GLU A 182 21.33 -6.59 1.26
C GLU A 182 20.17 -6.40 0.27
N TYR A 183 19.56 -7.49 -0.21
CA TYR A 183 18.42 -7.42 -1.13
C TYR A 183 17.21 -6.70 -0.51
N ALA A 184 16.95 -6.91 0.79
CA ALA A 184 15.85 -6.31 1.51
C ALA A 184 16.07 -4.80 1.65
N ARG A 185 17.27 -4.40 2.09
CA ARG A 185 17.70 -3.00 2.16
C ARG A 185 17.61 -2.32 0.80
N ALA A 186 18.08 -2.98 -0.26
CA ALA A 186 18.04 -2.44 -1.61
C ALA A 186 16.60 -2.25 -2.12
N ALA A 187 15.70 -3.22 -1.85
CA ALA A 187 14.30 -3.11 -2.21
C ALA A 187 13.59 -1.95 -1.48
N VAL A 188 13.82 -1.84 -0.17
CA VAL A 188 13.30 -0.75 0.66
C VAL A 188 13.80 0.61 0.15
N ASN A 189 15.10 0.75 -0.08
CA ASN A 189 15.71 2.00 -0.54
C ASN A 189 15.27 2.38 -1.97
N ALA A 190 15.05 1.41 -2.85
CA ALA A 190 14.70 1.67 -4.23
C ALA A 190 13.21 1.96 -4.47
N VAL A 191 12.33 1.54 -3.53
CA VAL A 191 10.87 1.65 -3.66
C VAL A 191 10.28 2.52 -2.56
N LEU A 192 10.44 2.14 -1.29
CA LEU A 192 9.73 2.77 -0.18
C LEU A 192 10.32 4.12 0.21
N VAL A 193 11.65 4.27 0.27
CA VAL A 193 12.28 5.55 0.67
C VAL A 193 11.85 6.72 -0.24
N PRO A 194 11.88 6.62 -1.58
CA PRO A 194 11.41 7.70 -2.46
C PRO A 194 9.90 7.97 -2.35
N LEU A 195 9.11 6.95 -1.96
CA LEU A 195 7.68 7.09 -1.74
C LEU A 195 7.39 7.81 -0.43
N LEU A 196 8.11 7.50 0.66
CA LEU A 196 8.00 8.18 1.94
C LEU A 196 8.30 9.67 1.82
N GLN A 197 9.36 10.02 1.08
CA GLN A 197 9.70 11.41 0.79
C GLN A 197 8.56 12.13 0.05
N ALA A 198 7.90 11.46 -0.89
CA ALA A 198 6.76 12.02 -1.61
C ALA A 198 5.51 12.15 -0.72
N VAL A 199 5.28 11.18 0.19
CA VAL A 199 4.18 11.23 1.16
C VAL A 199 4.34 12.41 2.12
N GLY A 200 5.56 12.73 2.55
CA GLY A 200 5.82 13.89 3.39
C GLY A 200 5.44 15.24 2.75
N ALA A 201 5.20 15.27 1.43
CA ALA A 201 4.71 16.44 0.70
C ALA A 201 3.18 16.49 0.57
N LEU A 202 2.46 15.42 0.94
CA LEU A 202 1.00 15.35 0.88
C LEU A 202 0.32 16.02 2.08
N SER A 203 -0.97 16.35 1.92
CA SER A 203 -1.82 16.76 3.04
C SER A 203 -1.96 15.60 4.05
N PRO A 204 -2.13 15.89 5.36
CA PRO A 204 -2.25 14.84 6.39
C PRO A 204 -3.34 13.80 6.11
N GLU A 205 -4.46 14.21 5.50
CA GLU A 205 -5.59 13.34 5.15
C GLU A 205 -5.24 12.29 4.08
N GLU A 206 -4.28 12.61 3.20
CA GLU A 206 -3.88 11.75 2.07
C GLU A 206 -2.66 10.89 2.39
N GLN A 207 -1.96 11.15 3.50
CA GLN A 207 -0.77 10.39 3.89
C GLN A 207 -1.09 8.93 4.22
N VAL A 208 -2.13 8.67 5.01
CA VAL A 208 -2.52 7.30 5.40
C VAL A 208 -2.97 6.48 4.18
N PRO A 209 -3.88 6.95 3.30
CA PRO A 209 -4.25 6.23 2.09
C PRO A 209 -3.06 5.93 1.18
N ALA A 210 -2.18 6.92 0.96
CA ALA A 210 -1.03 6.78 0.08
C ALA A 210 -0.02 5.75 0.59
N LEU A 211 0.30 5.78 1.89
CA LEU A 211 1.18 4.78 2.51
C LEU A 211 0.54 3.41 2.55
N SER A 212 -0.74 3.33 2.88
CA SER A 212 -1.47 2.06 2.93
C SER A 212 -1.45 1.36 1.59
N ALA A 213 -1.71 2.10 0.51
CA ALA A 213 -1.68 1.57 -0.85
C ALA A 213 -0.28 1.09 -1.25
N THR A 214 0.77 1.86 -0.92
CA THR A 214 2.12 1.58 -1.40
C THR A 214 2.87 0.54 -0.57
N VAL A 215 2.84 0.64 0.77
CA VAL A 215 3.45 -0.33 1.69
C VAL A 215 2.71 -1.67 1.61
N GLY A 216 1.39 -1.63 1.54
CA GLY A 216 0.55 -2.81 1.33
C GLY A 216 1.00 -3.61 0.12
N VAL A 217 1.01 -2.96 -1.05
CA VAL A 217 1.41 -3.57 -2.31
C VAL A 217 2.87 -4.04 -2.30
N PHE A 218 3.79 -3.29 -1.70
CA PHE A 218 5.19 -3.69 -1.59
C PHE A 218 5.35 -5.01 -0.82
N MET A 219 4.73 -5.09 0.36
CA MET A 219 4.78 -6.28 1.21
C MET A 219 4.04 -7.47 0.58
N GLU A 220 2.91 -7.23 -0.07
CA GLU A 220 2.19 -8.27 -0.84
C GLU A 220 3.04 -8.81 -1.98
N ALA A 221 3.68 -7.95 -2.77
CA ALA A 221 4.57 -8.36 -3.86
C ALA A 221 5.78 -9.16 -3.36
N TRP A 222 6.31 -8.82 -2.19
CA TRP A 222 7.39 -9.58 -1.54
C TRP A 222 6.94 -10.99 -1.16
N MET A 223 5.83 -11.10 -0.45
CA MET A 223 5.26 -12.39 -0.05
C MET A 223 4.86 -13.25 -1.26
N GLU A 224 4.23 -12.64 -2.26
CA GLU A 224 3.86 -13.30 -3.50
C GLU A 224 5.09 -13.83 -4.24
N HIS A 225 6.19 -13.06 -4.28
CA HIS A 225 7.44 -13.51 -4.87
C HIS A 225 7.98 -14.77 -4.19
N ILE A 226 8.01 -14.79 -2.86
CA ILE A 226 8.46 -15.95 -2.08
C ILE A 226 7.64 -17.21 -2.40
N LEU A 227 6.31 -17.06 -2.45
CA LEU A 227 5.39 -18.15 -2.73
C LEU A 227 5.52 -18.66 -4.18
N ARG A 228 5.62 -17.74 -5.15
CA ARG A 228 5.75 -18.04 -6.57
C ARG A 228 7.06 -18.78 -6.87
N GLU A 229 8.18 -18.32 -6.33
CA GLU A 229 9.50 -18.96 -6.49
C GLU A 229 9.68 -20.21 -5.60
N LYS A 230 8.70 -20.49 -4.72
CA LYS A 230 8.70 -21.64 -3.80
C LYS A 230 9.99 -21.75 -3.00
N LEU A 231 10.46 -20.60 -2.49
CA LEU A 231 11.72 -20.54 -1.74
C LEU A 231 11.65 -21.46 -0.52
N ARG A 232 12.75 -22.17 -0.25
CA ARG A 232 12.82 -23.15 0.83
C ARG A 232 13.60 -22.61 2.01
N PHE A 233 12.98 -22.59 3.18
CA PHE A 233 13.55 -21.98 4.39
C PHE A 233 13.95 -23.02 5.43
N SER A 234 15.18 -22.90 5.93
CA SER A 234 15.58 -23.49 7.20
C SER A 234 15.02 -22.64 8.36
N LEU A 235 15.21 -23.10 9.60
CA LEU A 235 14.89 -22.27 10.76
C LEU A 235 15.63 -20.92 10.72
N GLN A 236 16.92 -20.95 10.36
CA GLN A 236 17.73 -19.75 10.24
C GLN A 236 17.24 -18.84 9.11
N GLY A 237 16.92 -19.41 7.94
CA GLY A 237 16.37 -18.64 6.83
C GLY A 237 15.04 -17.96 7.18
N ALA A 238 14.19 -18.62 7.98
CA ALA A 238 12.95 -18.03 8.48
C ALA A 238 13.19 -16.87 9.46
N LEU A 239 14.19 -17.00 10.35
CA LEU A 239 14.60 -15.91 11.24
C LEU A 239 15.21 -14.72 10.48
N GLN A 240 15.99 -14.99 9.43
CA GLN A 240 16.51 -13.95 8.54
C GLN A 240 15.37 -13.24 7.80
N LEU A 241 14.41 -13.98 7.24
CA LEU A 241 13.26 -13.38 6.57
C LEU A 241 12.43 -12.51 7.52
N ARG A 242 12.29 -12.91 8.79
CA ARG A 242 11.66 -12.09 9.82
C ARG A 242 12.41 -10.77 10.01
N CYS A 243 13.74 -10.81 10.12
CA CYS A 243 14.57 -9.60 10.21
C CYS A 243 14.42 -8.71 8.97
N ASP A 244 14.39 -9.32 7.78
CA ASP A 244 14.21 -8.60 6.53
C ASP A 244 12.84 -7.90 6.47
N PHE A 245 11.75 -8.55 6.89
CA PHE A 245 10.42 -7.91 6.98
C PHE A 245 10.38 -6.81 8.05
N GLU A 246 11.05 -7.00 9.19
CA GLU A 246 11.12 -5.99 10.26
C GLU A 246 11.77 -4.69 9.77
N SER A 247 12.68 -4.76 8.79
CA SER A 247 13.31 -3.56 8.21
C SER A 247 12.31 -2.54 7.64
N VAL A 248 11.15 -3.00 7.15
CA VAL A 248 10.07 -2.12 6.68
C VAL A 248 9.41 -1.38 7.85
N ARG A 249 9.22 -2.07 8.98
CA ARG A 249 8.65 -1.47 10.19
C ARG A 249 9.60 -0.45 10.79
N GLU A 250 10.89 -0.79 10.84
CA GLU A 250 11.92 0.12 11.34
C GLU A 250 12.07 1.36 10.46
N LEU A 251 11.98 1.22 9.14
CA LEU A 251 11.91 2.38 8.24
C LEU A 251 10.71 3.28 8.57
N LEU A 252 9.51 2.70 8.76
CA LEU A 252 8.31 3.47 9.06
C LEU A 252 8.39 4.19 10.42
N LYS A 253 9.05 3.60 11.41
CA LYS A 253 9.28 4.21 12.74
C LYS A 253 10.45 5.20 12.75
N SER A 254 11.31 5.16 11.72
CA SER A 254 12.50 6.01 11.67
C SER A 254 12.13 7.49 11.51
N GLN A 255 13.03 8.37 11.94
CA GLN A 255 12.88 9.81 11.72
C GLN A 255 12.86 10.17 10.23
N GLU A 256 13.44 9.34 9.37
CA GLU A 256 13.48 9.51 7.92
C GLU A 256 12.12 9.36 7.25
N CYS A 257 11.14 8.77 7.96
CA CYS A 257 9.77 8.61 7.50
C CYS A 257 9.06 9.97 7.29
N GLY A 258 9.38 10.97 8.11
CA GLY A 258 8.88 12.35 7.94
C GLY A 258 7.35 12.53 8.10
N VAL A 259 6.64 11.50 8.55
CA VAL A 259 5.18 11.51 8.80
C VAL A 259 4.87 11.41 10.30
N SER A 260 3.65 11.78 10.68
CA SER A 260 3.24 11.79 12.09
C SER A 260 3.15 10.38 12.69
N PRO A 261 3.29 10.21 14.02
CA PRO A 261 3.22 8.89 14.66
C PRO A 261 1.85 8.22 14.46
N GLU A 262 0.77 8.99 14.32
CA GLU A 262 -0.57 8.46 14.01
C GLU A 262 -0.60 7.80 12.63
N VAL A 263 0.03 8.43 11.64
CA VAL A 263 0.15 7.89 10.27
C VAL A 263 0.99 6.61 10.26
N VAL A 264 2.11 6.61 11.00
CA VAL A 264 2.95 5.41 11.18
C VAL A 264 2.14 4.28 11.80
N GLN A 265 1.41 4.56 12.88
CA GLN A 265 0.61 3.56 13.59
C GLN A 265 -0.52 3.00 12.72
N ALA A 266 -1.21 3.86 11.96
CA ALA A 266 -2.24 3.45 11.01
C ALA A 266 -1.65 2.58 9.88
N THR A 267 -0.43 2.85 9.44
CA THR A 267 0.26 2.05 8.43
C THR A 267 0.71 0.70 9.00
N LEU A 268 1.22 0.67 10.23
CA LEU A 268 1.68 -0.57 10.87
C LEU A 268 0.53 -1.51 11.24
N SER A 269 -0.70 -1.01 11.35
CA SER A 269 -1.90 -1.81 11.61
C SER A 269 -2.48 -2.47 10.34
N LEU A 270 -1.86 -2.26 9.17
CA LEU A 270 -2.32 -2.87 7.93
C LEU A 270 -2.32 -4.40 8.01
N PRO A 271 -3.33 -5.09 7.42
CA PRO A 271 -3.42 -6.54 7.44
C PRO A 271 -2.19 -7.25 6.86
N VAL A 272 -1.49 -6.63 5.91
CA VAL A 272 -0.31 -7.21 5.27
C VAL A 272 0.81 -7.54 6.26
N PHE A 273 0.93 -6.74 7.32
CA PHE A 273 1.91 -6.94 8.37
C PHE A 273 1.55 -8.15 9.23
N GLN A 274 0.28 -8.28 9.61
CA GLN A 274 -0.21 -9.47 10.28
C GLN A 274 -0.06 -10.73 9.42
N GLN A 275 -0.27 -10.62 8.10
CA GLN A 275 -0.06 -11.72 7.16
C GLN A 275 1.41 -12.15 7.11
N ALA A 276 2.33 -11.18 7.04
CA ALA A 276 3.77 -11.43 7.09
C ALA A 276 4.17 -12.12 8.40
N ASP A 277 3.68 -11.64 9.55
CA ASP A 277 3.96 -12.25 10.86
C ASP A 277 3.48 -13.71 10.91
N ASN A 278 2.28 -13.99 10.39
CA ASN A 278 1.74 -15.34 10.33
C ASN A 278 2.50 -16.25 9.36
N ALA A 279 2.98 -15.73 8.23
CA ALA A 279 3.86 -16.44 7.31
C ALA A 279 5.16 -16.86 8.01
N ILE A 280 5.78 -15.94 8.78
CA ILE A 280 6.96 -16.23 9.59
C ILE A 280 6.65 -17.32 10.63
N VAL A 281 5.54 -17.22 11.36
CA VAL A 281 5.13 -18.27 12.33
C VAL A 281 5.03 -19.63 11.64
N CYS A 282 4.42 -19.71 10.45
CA CYS A 282 4.35 -20.95 9.69
C CYS A 282 5.74 -21.50 9.34
N LEU A 283 6.67 -20.64 8.92
CA LEU A 283 8.03 -21.05 8.57
C LEU A 283 8.85 -21.50 9.79
N LEU A 284 8.63 -20.89 10.95
CA LEU A 284 9.33 -21.24 12.19
C LEU A 284 8.87 -22.58 12.78
N GLN A 285 7.66 -23.04 12.46
CA GLN A 285 7.15 -24.36 12.84
C GLN A 285 7.85 -25.47 12.05
N GLN A 286 9.13 -25.76 12.32
CA GLN A 286 9.83 -26.81 11.59
C GLN A 286 9.26 -28.20 11.95
N PRO A 287 9.12 -29.13 10.98
CA PRO A 287 8.65 -30.48 11.26
C PRO A 287 9.54 -31.11 12.32
N SER A 288 8.94 -31.51 13.45
CA SER A 288 9.66 -32.21 14.49
C SER A 288 10.28 -33.48 13.90
N ARG A 289 11.57 -33.70 14.15
CA ARG A 289 12.13 -35.04 14.00
C ARG A 289 11.27 -35.91 14.89
N LYS A 290 10.44 -36.78 14.31
CA LYS A 290 10.00 -37.97 15.03
C LYS A 290 11.27 -38.69 15.39
N ALA A 291 11.80 -38.41 16.59
CA ALA A 291 12.67 -39.34 17.24
C ALA A 291 11.81 -40.60 17.33
N TYR A 292 12.20 -41.62 16.57
CA TYR A 292 11.91 -42.98 16.96
C TYR A 292 12.64 -43.18 18.30
N LEU A 293 12.10 -42.59 19.37
CA LEU A 293 12.29 -43.13 20.69
C LEU A 293 11.42 -44.38 20.68
N GLN A 294 12.02 -45.46 20.19
CA GLN A 294 11.71 -46.78 20.68
C GLN A 294 11.64 -46.64 22.20
N SER A 295 10.42 -46.76 22.71
CA SER A 295 10.14 -47.02 24.11
C SER A 295 10.90 -48.29 24.50
N ARG A 296 12.16 -48.13 24.91
CA ARG A 296 12.88 -49.16 25.67
C ARG A 296 12.41 -49.02 27.10
N GLY A 297 11.71 -50.07 27.51
CA GLY A 297 10.98 -50.27 28.76
C GLY A 297 11.44 -49.44 29.97
N CYS A 298 10.50 -48.66 30.49
CA CYS A 298 10.51 -48.33 31.92
C CYS A 298 10.01 -49.57 32.66
N SER A 299 10.93 -50.46 33.06
CA SER A 299 10.63 -51.53 33.99
C SER A 299 10.65 -50.97 35.41
N VAL A 300 9.50 -51.06 36.08
CA VAL A 300 9.35 -51.38 37.50
C VAL A 300 9.55 -50.21 38.51
N PHE A 301 8.41 -49.84 39.11
CA PHE A 301 8.15 -49.00 40.31
C PHE A 301 8.45 -47.49 40.27
N CYS A 302 7.42 -46.69 39.95
CA CYS A 302 6.96 -45.55 40.80
C CYS A 302 5.60 -44.96 40.32
N CYS A 303 4.54 -45.23 41.08
CA CYS A 303 3.27 -44.49 41.34
C CYS A 303 2.25 -44.12 40.21
N PRO A 304 0.95 -44.50 40.35
CA PRO A 304 -0.22 -43.86 39.72
C PRO A 304 -0.96 -42.88 40.69
N PRO A 305 -1.92 -42.01 40.24
CA PRO A 305 -2.69 -42.06 38.99
C PRO A 305 -2.65 -40.75 38.19
N LEU A 306 -1.74 -40.64 37.20
CA LEU A 306 -1.87 -39.66 36.12
C LEU A 306 -1.59 -40.25 34.72
N CYS A 307 -1.26 -41.54 34.63
CA CYS A 307 -1.00 -42.23 33.35
C CYS A 307 -2.27 -42.75 32.67
N ARG A 308 -3.43 -42.13 32.94
CA ARG A 308 -4.69 -42.48 32.29
C ARG A 308 -5.33 -41.24 31.67
N THR A 309 -4.64 -40.68 30.68
CA THR A 309 -5.33 -39.98 29.60
C THR A 309 -4.73 -40.48 28.30
N THR A 310 -5.48 -41.43 27.76
CA THR A 310 -5.41 -41.96 26.42
C THR A 310 -5.21 -40.85 25.39
N VAL A 311 -4.24 -41.09 24.52
CA VAL A 311 -4.26 -40.78 23.08
C VAL A 311 -5.60 -40.21 22.61
N GLU A 312 -5.72 -38.89 22.63
CA GLU A 312 -6.67 -38.17 21.79
C GLU A 312 -5.96 -36.97 21.15
N SER A 313 -5.88 -37.07 19.83
CA SER A 313 -6.03 -36.00 18.87
C SER A 313 -5.01 -34.85 18.84
N VAL A 314 -4.37 -34.75 17.67
CA VAL A 314 -3.38 -33.78 17.20
C VAL A 314 -3.99 -32.38 16.99
N SER A 315 -4.88 -31.91 17.86
CA SER A 315 -5.60 -30.64 17.68
C SER A 315 -5.19 -29.51 18.66
N ASP A 316 -4.49 -29.81 19.76
CA ASP A 316 -4.20 -28.81 20.81
C ASP A 316 -2.84 -28.10 20.69
N SER A 317 -2.00 -28.45 19.71
CA SER A 317 -0.71 -27.77 19.49
C SER A 317 -0.84 -26.36 18.88
N LEU A 318 -2.01 -26.00 18.35
CA LEU A 318 -2.25 -24.66 17.79
C LEU A 318 -2.56 -23.62 18.88
N GLN A 319 -3.32 -23.98 19.92
CA GLN A 319 -3.72 -23.03 20.98
C GLN A 319 -2.58 -22.72 21.96
N SER A 320 -1.70 -23.70 22.22
CA SER A 320 -0.54 -23.51 23.10
C SER A 320 0.50 -22.56 22.50
N LEU A 321 0.74 -22.62 21.18
CA LEU A 321 1.64 -21.70 20.47
C LEU A 321 1.03 -20.31 20.26
N ASP A 322 -0.28 -20.22 20.02
CA ASP A 322 -1.00 -18.94 20.02
C ASP A 322 -0.89 -18.23 21.38
N SER A 323 -0.85 -18.99 22.47
CA SER A 323 -0.65 -18.46 23.82
C SER A 323 0.80 -18.08 24.11
N LEU A 324 1.78 -18.65 23.40
CA LEU A 324 3.20 -18.33 23.53
C LEU A 324 3.58 -17.13 22.65
N GLY A 325 3.01 -17.07 21.45
CA GLY A 325 2.94 -15.86 20.64
C GLY A 325 2.33 -14.74 21.46
N ARG A 326 1.07 -14.84 21.89
CA ARG A 326 0.41 -13.79 22.69
C ARG A 326 1.20 -13.37 23.94
N ARG A 327 1.97 -14.27 24.57
CA ARG A 327 2.85 -13.94 25.71
C ARG A 327 4.12 -13.17 25.33
N LEU A 328 4.66 -13.36 24.14
CA LEU A 328 5.74 -12.54 23.58
C LEU A 328 5.24 -11.17 23.07
N TRP A 329 3.97 -11.07 22.67
CA TRP A 329 3.35 -9.85 22.13
C TRP A 329 2.59 -9.01 23.17
N SER A 330 2.46 -9.45 24.44
CA SER A 330 1.64 -8.76 25.47
C SER A 330 2.34 -7.62 26.23
N HIS A 331 3.58 -7.25 25.85
CA HIS A 331 4.25 -6.11 26.47
C HIS A 331 4.01 -4.77 25.77
N SER A 332 3.23 -4.72 24.68
CA SER A 332 2.98 -3.46 23.97
C SER A 332 1.57 -3.41 23.36
N TYR A 333 0.64 -2.69 24.01
CA TYR A 333 -0.68 -2.22 23.51
C TYR A 333 -1.94 -3.02 23.90
N PRO A 334 -3.02 -2.33 24.32
CA PRO A 334 -4.32 -2.92 24.62
C PRO A 334 -5.14 -3.13 23.34
N ALA A 335 -5.72 -4.32 23.21
CA ALA A 335 -6.71 -4.65 22.18
C ALA A 335 -8.01 -3.89 22.47
N HIS A 336 -8.63 -3.22 21.49
CA HIS A 336 -10.09 -3.02 21.32
C HIS A 336 -10.35 -2.40 19.92
N GLY A 337 -11.14 -3.08 19.07
CA GLY A 337 -11.60 -2.56 17.77
C GLY A 337 -12.51 -3.56 17.03
N PRO A 338 -13.65 -3.11 16.46
CA PRO A 338 -14.74 -3.98 16.00
C PRO A 338 -14.49 -4.61 14.62
N ARG A 339 -15.02 -5.82 14.47
CA ARG A 339 -14.96 -6.67 13.27
C ARG A 339 -15.83 -6.10 12.14
N HIS A 340 -15.22 -5.79 11.01
CA HIS A 340 -15.88 -5.81 9.71
C HIS A 340 -15.14 -6.71 8.72
N SER A 341 -15.94 -7.36 7.87
CA SER A 341 -15.63 -8.46 6.95
C SER A 341 -14.42 -8.20 6.05
N HIS A 342 -13.32 -8.91 6.31
CA HIS A 342 -12.21 -9.05 5.37
C HIS A 342 -11.97 -10.53 5.10
N ASP A 343 -11.96 -10.89 3.82
CA ASP A 343 -11.57 -12.21 3.34
C ASP A 343 -10.24 -12.61 3.98
N SER A 344 -10.33 -13.60 4.86
CA SER A 344 -9.21 -14.14 5.60
C SER A 344 -8.34 -14.93 4.63
N TYR A 345 -7.31 -14.29 4.07
CA TYR A 345 -6.31 -14.94 3.20
C TYR A 345 -5.44 -15.98 3.93
N LEU A 346 -5.53 -16.07 5.27
CA LEU A 346 -4.70 -16.96 6.07
C LEU A 346 -5.09 -18.45 6.00
N PRO A 347 -6.36 -18.89 6.12
CA PRO A 347 -6.69 -20.29 5.91
C PRO A 347 -6.32 -20.79 4.50
N HIS A 348 -6.34 -19.93 3.47
CA HIS A 348 -6.07 -20.35 2.09
C HIS A 348 -4.56 -20.54 1.81
N ASN A 349 -3.71 -19.61 2.28
CA ASN A 349 -2.27 -19.64 1.96
C ASN A 349 -1.39 -20.28 3.05
N GLN A 350 -1.93 -20.59 4.24
CA GLN A 350 -1.17 -21.24 5.32
C GLN A 350 -0.50 -22.53 4.85
N ARG A 351 -1.19 -23.35 4.04
CA ARG A 351 -0.62 -24.58 3.47
C ARG A 351 0.57 -24.29 2.55
N GLN A 352 0.51 -23.22 1.77
CA GLN A 352 1.60 -22.85 0.86
C GLN A 352 2.84 -22.44 1.68
N TRP A 353 2.69 -21.59 2.70
CA TRP A 353 3.79 -21.20 3.59
C TRP A 353 4.39 -22.38 4.36
N LEU A 354 3.56 -23.25 4.92
CA LEU A 354 4.01 -24.48 5.57
C LEU A 354 4.77 -25.40 4.60
N SER A 355 4.43 -25.38 3.31
CA SER A 355 5.12 -26.17 2.29
C SER A 355 6.51 -25.63 1.94
N LEU A 356 6.83 -24.38 2.30
CA LEU A 356 8.14 -23.76 2.05
C LEU A 356 9.21 -24.16 3.07
N ARG A 357 8.83 -24.85 4.16
CA ARG A 357 9.78 -25.35 5.15
C ARG A 357 10.72 -26.41 4.55
N LEU A 358 11.94 -26.47 5.07
CA LEU A 358 12.84 -27.58 4.83
C LEU A 358 12.45 -28.79 5.68
N HIS A 359 11.90 -29.82 5.04
CA HIS A 359 11.81 -31.14 5.64
C HIS A 359 13.21 -31.75 5.63
N LYS A 360 13.80 -32.04 6.81
CA LYS A 360 15.09 -32.74 6.86
C LYS A 360 14.93 -34.18 6.35
N SER A 361 15.17 -34.39 5.05
CA SER A 361 15.63 -35.65 4.47
C SER A 361 16.97 -35.39 3.76
N TRP A 362 17.98 -35.01 4.54
CA TRP A 362 19.36 -35.04 4.05
C TRP A 362 19.95 -36.41 4.40
N THR A 363 19.66 -37.40 3.56
CA THR A 363 20.53 -38.57 3.38
C THR A 363 21.44 -38.26 2.20
N GLY A 364 22.51 -37.51 2.46
CA GLY A 364 23.62 -37.33 1.55
C GLY A 364 24.81 -38.13 2.07
N LEU A 365 24.76 -39.45 1.87
CA LEU A 365 25.94 -40.31 1.80
C LEU A 365 26.12 -40.60 0.30
N SER A 366 27.12 -39.97 -0.31
CA SER A 366 27.86 -40.42 -1.50
C SER A 366 29.12 -39.59 -1.57
#